data_AF-A0A178N066-F1
#
_entry.id   AF-A0A178N066-F1
#
_cell.length_a   1.000
_cell.length_b   1.000
_cell.length_c   1.000
_cell.angle_alpha   90.00
_cell.angle_beta   90.00
_cell.angle_gamma   90.00
#
_symmetry.space_group_name_H-M   'P 1'
#
loop_
_entity.id
_entity.type
_entity.pdbx_description
1 polymer ?
#
loop_
_entity_poly.entity_id
_entity_poly.type
_entity_poly.pdbx_seq_one_letter_code
_entity_poly.pdbx_strand_id
1 'polypeptide(L)' 'MSHPWTKTAPPRASPPGYQAAFSGGSEPLLVDVLRDPIIHRLMARDGIEMTAMLALIRMTQGRIQ' A
#
# COMPACT_ATOMS: atom_id res chain seq x y z
N MET A 1 -2.97 -30.13 -23.81
CA MET A 1 -1.94 -29.07 -23.86
C MET A 1 -2.10 -28.24 -22.60
N SER A 2 -1.23 -28.42 -21.60
CA SER A 2 -1.31 -27.70 -20.32
C SER A 2 -0.37 -26.50 -20.33
N HIS A 3 -0.89 -25.32 -20.02
CA HIS A 3 -0.12 -24.08 -20.01
C HIS A 3 0.76 -23.99 -18.75
N PRO A 4 2.05 -23.60 -18.85
CA PRO A 4 3.03 -23.69 -17.77
C PRO A 4 2.92 -22.60 -16.68
N TRP A 5 1.96 -21.67 -16.78
CA TRP A 5 1.82 -20.56 -15.83
C TRP A 5 0.71 -20.73 -14.79
N THR A 6 -0.06 -21.83 -14.83
CA THR A 6 -1.04 -22.18 -13.78
C THR A 6 -0.42 -22.94 -12.61
N LYS A 7 0.87 -22.71 -12.33
CA LYS A 7 1.46 -23.17 -11.07
C LYS A 7 1.01 -22.20 -9.99
N THR A 8 -0.09 -22.57 -9.32
CA THR A 8 -0.51 -22.02 -8.03
C THR A 8 0.71 -21.89 -7.15
N ALA A 9 1.24 -20.66 -7.05
CA ALA A 9 2.23 -20.35 -6.05
C ALA A 9 1.56 -20.63 -4.69
N PRO A 10 2.23 -21.33 -3.76
CA PRO A 10 1.74 -21.41 -2.40
C PRO A 10 1.56 -19.97 -1.89
N PRO A 11 0.52 -19.66 -1.09
CA PRO A 11 0.38 -18.34 -0.51
C PRO A 11 1.70 -18.01 0.18
N ARG A 12 2.40 -16.98 -0.31
CA ARG A 12 3.67 -16.55 0.27
C ARG A 12 3.35 -16.28 1.74
N ALA A 13 3.86 -17.12 2.63
CA ALA A 13 3.66 -16.93 4.06
C ALA A 13 4.17 -15.53 4.39
N SER A 14 3.26 -14.64 4.79
CA SER A 14 3.61 -13.30 5.22
C SER A 14 4.63 -13.44 6.36
N PRO A 15 5.73 -12.68 6.36
CA PRO A 15 6.73 -12.80 7.41
C PRO A 15 6.09 -12.63 8.79
N PRO A 16 6.55 -13.36 9.82
CA PRO A 16 6.08 -13.18 11.19
C PRO A 16 6.32 -11.72 11.59
N GLY A 17 5.23 -10.95 11.70
CA GLY A 17 5.27 -9.49 11.88
C GLY A 17 4.44 -8.70 10.86
N TYR A 18 4.05 -9.28 9.72
CA TYR A 18 3.06 -8.68 8.83
C TYR A 18 1.65 -9.02 9.33
N GLN A 19 1.26 -8.40 10.43
CA GLN A 19 -0.17 -8.23 10.66
C GLN A 19 -0.66 -7.23 9.63
N ALA A 20 -1.57 -7.65 8.74
CA ALA A 20 -2.50 -6.71 8.14
C ALA A 20 -3.46 -6.26 9.26
N ALA A 21 -2.95 -5.46 10.19
CA ALA A 21 -3.71 -4.94 11.32
C ALA A 21 -4.60 -3.78 10.87
N PHE A 22 -5.46 -4.02 9.88
CA PHE A 22 -6.70 -3.26 9.75
C PHE A 22 -7.79 -3.99 10.55
N SER A 23 -7.45 -4.46 11.75
CA SER A 23 -8.36 -5.14 12.65
C SER A 23 -9.14 -4.12 13.48
N GLY A 24 -10.26 -3.65 12.93
CA GLY A 24 -11.49 -3.35 13.68
C GLY A 24 -11.51 -2.23 14.74
N GLY A 25 -10.53 -1.32 14.82
CA GLY A 25 -10.52 -0.26 15.83
C GLY A 25 -10.81 1.16 15.33
N SER A 26 -10.27 1.54 14.17
CA SER A 26 -10.51 2.81 13.49
C SER A 26 -9.79 2.71 12.15
N GLU A 27 -10.40 3.22 11.08
CA GLU A 27 -9.67 3.35 9.81
C GLU A 27 -8.55 4.39 10.02
N PRO A 28 -7.28 4.05 9.76
CA PRO A 28 -6.20 4.99 9.94
C PRO A 28 -6.38 6.16 8.97
N LEU A 29 -6.10 7.37 9.44
CA LEU A 29 -6.11 8.52 8.56
C LEU A 29 -5.02 8.34 7.50
N LEU A 30 -5.30 8.82 6.29
CA LEU A 30 -4.34 8.76 5.19
C LEU A 30 -2.99 9.39 5.56
N VAL A 31 -2.99 10.44 6.38
CA VAL A 31 -1.75 11.08 6.87
C VAL A 31 -0.90 10.13 7.72
N ASP A 32 -1.52 9.23 8.49
CA ASP A 32 -0.82 8.30 9.36
C ASP A 32 -0.18 7.18 8.52
N VAL A 33 -0.91 6.68 7.52
CA VAL A 33 -0.39 5.70 6.55
C VAL A 33 0.80 6.28 5.79
N LEU A 34 0.71 7.53 5.34
CA LEU A 34 1.79 8.18 4.58
C LEU A 34 3.01 8.57 5.42
N ARG A 35 2.92 8.51 6.75
CA ARG A 35 4.07 8.69 7.64
C ARG A 35 4.82 7.39 7.92
N ASP A 36 4.24 6.24 7.58
CA ASP A 36 4.85 4.93 7.84
C ASP A 36 6.06 4.68 6.91
N PRO A 37 7.28 4.47 7.44
CA PRO A 37 8.48 4.23 6.62
C PRO A 37 8.39 2.96 5.76
N ILE A 38 7.56 1.98 6.12
CA ILE A 38 7.31 0.78 5.30
C ILE A 38 6.61 1.19 4.01
N ILE A 39 5.62 2.08 4.07
CA ILE A 39 4.91 2.59 2.90
C ILE A 39 5.88 3.31 1.97
N HIS A 40 6.79 4.14 2.50
CA HIS A 40 7.82 4.80 1.70
C HIS A 40 8.72 3.80 0.96
N ARG A 41 9.15 2.73 1.64
CA ARG A 41 9.97 1.68 1.02
C ARG A 41 9.22 0.91 -0.07
N LEU A 42 7.95 0.59 0.16
CA LEU A 42 7.12 -0.08 -0.84
C LEU A 42 6.90 0.79 -2.07
N MET A 43 6.61 2.07 -1.87
CA MET A 43 6.45 3.03 -2.97
C MET A 43 7.73 3.20 -3.78
N ALA A 44 8.88 3.32 -3.12
CA ALA A 44 10.17 3.39 -3.80
C ALA A 44 10.47 2.11 -4.59
N ARG A 45 10.18 0.94 -4.02
CA ARG A 45 10.32 -0.36 -4.72
C ARG A 45 9.45 -0.42 -5.97
N ASP A 46 8.24 0.10 -5.89
CA ASP A 46 7.25 0.04 -6.97
C ASP A 46 7.36 1.24 -7.94
N GLY A 47 8.35 2.13 -7.76
CA GLY A 47 8.60 3.29 -8.62
C GLY A 47 7.54 4.39 -8.51
N ILE A 48 6.83 4.45 -7.38
CA ILE A 48 5.76 5.42 -7.15
C ILE A 48 6.34 6.67 -6.49
N GLU A 49 6.22 7.80 -7.19
CA GLU A 49 6.66 9.11 -6.71
C GLU A 49 5.75 9.65 -5.59
N MET A 50 6.22 9.55 -4.35
CA MET A 50 5.50 10.03 -3.15
C MET A 50 5.08 11.49 -3.26
N THR A 51 5.98 12.33 -3.80
CA THR A 51 5.75 13.76 -3.96
C THR A 51 4.61 14.05 -4.92
N ALA A 52 4.50 13.28 -6.01
CA ALA A 52 3.42 13.39 -6.98
C ALA A 52 2.07 12.93 -6.37
N MET A 53 2.10 11.83 -5.61
CA MET A 53 0.90 11.34 -4.91
C MET A 53 0.39 12.35 -3.88
N LEU A 54 1.27 12.96 -3.08
CA LEU A 54 0.90 14.01 -2.13
C LEU A 54 0.29 15.24 -2.82
N ALA A 55 0.83 15.63 -3.98
CA ALA A 55 0.27 16.72 -4.78
C ALA A 55 -1.15 16.41 -5.25
N LEU A 56 -1.40 15.19 -5.73
CA LEU A 56 -2.73 14.73 -6.16
C LEU A 56 -3.74 14.73 -5.01
N ILE A 57 -3.33 14.25 -3.83
CA ILE A 57 -4.17 14.27 -2.62
C ILE A 57 -4.57 15.71 -2.29
N ARG A 58 -3.60 16.64 -2.27
CA ARG A 58 -3.85 18.04 -1.95
C ARG A 58 -4.76 18.72 -2.98
N MET A 59 -4.56 18.45 -4.27
CA MET A 59 -5.44 18.95 -5.33
C MET A 59 -6.87 18.44 -5.17
N THR A 60 -7.04 17.19 -4.79
CA THR A 60 -8.36 16.57 -4.61
C THR A 60 -9.06 17.13 -3.38
N GLN A 61 -8.34 17.27 -2.25
CA GLN A 61 -8.86 17.89 -1.03
C GLN A 61 -9.35 19.32 -1.26
N GLY A 62 -8.65 20.11 -2.07
CA GLY A 62 -9.09 21.47 -2.42
C GLY A 62 -10.32 21.55 -3.34
N ARG A 63 -10.76 20.43 -3.93
CA ARG A 63 -11.97 20.36 -4.80
C ARG A 63 -13.22 19.90 -4.06
N ILE A 64 -13.05 19.26 -2.91
CA ILE A 64 -14.14 18.71 -2.09
C ILE A 64 -14.51 19.62 -0.91
N GLN A 65 -13.87 20.79 -0.81
CA GLN A 65 -14.25 21.90 0.07
C GLN A 65 -15.09 22.91 -0.72
#